data_AF-A0A812K8A9-F1
#
_entry.id   AF-A0A812K8A9-F1
#
_cell.length_a   1.000
_cell.length_b   1.000
_cell.length_c   1.000
_cell.angle_alpha   90.00
_cell.angle_beta   90.00
_cell.angle_gamma   90.00
#
_symmetry.space_group_name_H-M   'P 1'
#
loop_
_entity.id
_entity.type
_entity.pdbx_description
1 polymer ?
#
loop_
_entity_poly.entity_id
_entity_poly.type
_entity_poly.pdbx_seq_one_letter_code
_entity_poly.pdbx_strand_id
1 'polypeptide(L)'
;MRASGVKVNLSMPSFGGLGFSSGMQGFETPMTRAEARQILNLSSMAPNKEAVREAHRRLLIANHPDKGGSTYIASKINEAKEVMLGKKAT
;
A
#
# COMPACT_ATOMS: atom_id res chain seq x y z
N MET A 1 7.87 57.91 25.61
CA MET A 1 8.62 57.31 24.48
C MET A 1 8.05 55.92 24.23
N ARG A 2 7.63 55.64 22.98
CA ARG A 2 7.02 54.39 22.52
C ARG A 2 8.06 53.27 22.49
N ALA A 3 7.73 52.10 23.05
CA ALA A 3 8.34 50.84 22.68
C ALA A 3 7.24 49.76 22.61
N SER A 4 6.66 49.67 21.42
CA SER A 4 5.71 48.65 20.99
C SER A 4 6.40 47.28 20.93
N GLY A 5 6.11 46.41 21.88
CA GLY A 5 6.42 44.98 21.79
C GLY A 5 5.50 44.32 20.78
N VAL A 6 6.02 44.02 19.60
CA VAL A 6 5.34 43.26 18.55
C VAL A 6 5.00 41.87 19.10
N LYS A 7 3.71 41.59 19.32
CA LYS A 7 3.22 40.22 19.53
C LYS A 7 3.22 39.53 18.17
N VAL A 8 4.21 38.67 17.94
CA VAL A 8 4.22 37.80 16.75
C VAL A 8 3.12 36.77 16.93
N ASN A 9 1.99 36.96 16.25
CA ASN A 9 0.96 35.94 16.17
C ASN A 9 1.41 34.91 15.14
N LEU A 10 2.06 33.83 15.60
CA LEU A 10 2.50 32.72 14.77
C LEU A 10 1.30 31.82 14.45
N SER A 11 0.35 32.35 13.68
CA SER A 11 -0.67 31.52 13.02
C SER A 11 0.00 30.82 11.85
N MET A 12 0.58 29.64 12.09
CA MET A 12 0.87 28.73 11.00
C MET A 12 -0.47 28.22 10.46
N PRO A 13 -0.71 28.27 9.13
CA PRO A 13 -1.82 27.54 8.56
C PRO A 13 -1.60 26.06 8.89
N SER A 14 -2.57 25.47 9.58
CA SER A 14 -2.69 24.01 9.72
C SER A 14 -2.86 23.41 8.33
N PHE A 15 -1.76 23.14 7.63
CA PHE A 15 -1.76 22.20 6.53
C PHE A 15 -2.14 20.85 7.15
N GLY A 16 -3.33 20.37 6.82
CA GLY A 16 -3.94 19.18 7.39
C GLY A 16 -2.92 18.05 7.53
N GLY A 17 -2.90 17.43 8.72
CA GLY A 17 -1.93 16.42 9.11
C GLY A 17 -1.69 15.38 8.01
N LEU A 18 -0.60 15.58 7.27
CA LEU A 18 0.09 14.49 6.60
C LEU A 18 0.69 13.66 7.72
N GLY A 19 -0.10 12.70 8.21
CA GLY A 19 0.33 11.72 9.19
C GLY A 19 1.53 10.97 8.64
N PHE A 20 2.73 11.36 9.07
CA PHE A 20 3.98 10.63 8.84
C PHE A 20 4.04 9.34 9.68
N SER A 21 2.93 8.59 9.75
CA SER A 21 2.82 7.35 10.53
C SER A 21 2.54 6.10 9.67
N SER A 22 2.82 6.15 8.36
CA SER A 22 2.62 4.99 7.46
C SER A 22 3.94 4.38 6.95
N GLY A 23 5.08 4.70 7.59
CA GLY A 23 6.41 4.22 7.16
C GLY A 23 6.84 2.89 7.78
N MET A 24 6.13 2.40 8.80
CA MET A 24 6.46 1.16 9.53
C MET A 24 5.21 0.39 9.95
N GLN A 25 4.16 0.41 9.14
CA GLN A 25 3.00 -0.44 9.38
C GLN A 25 3.19 -1.72 8.57
N GLY A 26 2.97 -2.88 9.21
CA GLY A 26 2.91 -4.15 8.50
C GLY A 26 1.74 -4.17 7.51
N PHE A 27 1.59 -5.28 6.78
CA PHE A 27 0.48 -5.39 5.85
C PHE A 27 -0.89 -5.26 6.54
N GLU A 28 -1.86 -4.69 5.85
CA GLU A 28 -3.22 -4.53 6.37
C GLU A 28 -3.91 -5.90 6.50
N THR A 29 -4.74 -6.01 7.54
CA THR A 29 -5.60 -7.17 7.82
C THR A 29 -6.97 -6.66 8.27
N PRO A 30 -8.03 -6.76 7.44
CA PRO A 30 -8.06 -7.39 6.12
C PRO A 30 -7.34 -6.54 5.05
N MET A 31 -6.66 -7.19 4.10
CA MET A 31 -5.99 -6.51 2.99
C MET A 31 -6.97 -5.66 2.18
N THR A 32 -6.67 -4.39 2.00
CA THR A 32 -7.51 -3.51 1.19
C THR A 32 -7.22 -3.64 -0.29
N ARG A 33 -8.17 -3.22 -1.13
CA ARG A 33 -7.96 -3.16 -2.58
C ARG A 33 -6.85 -2.19 -2.98
N ALA A 34 -6.60 -1.15 -2.16
CA ALA A 34 -5.51 -0.21 -2.40
C ALA A 34 -4.14 -0.88 -2.16
N GLU A 35 -4.00 -1.57 -1.03
CA GLU A 35 -2.80 -2.33 -0.70
C GLU A 35 -2.55 -3.45 -1.72
N ALA A 36 -3.60 -4.20 -2.11
CA ALA A 36 -3.49 -5.26 -3.11
C ALA A 36 -2.91 -4.77 -4.45
N ARG A 37 -3.28 -3.55 -4.89
CA ARG A 37 -2.68 -2.93 -6.09
C ARG A 37 -1.21 -2.61 -5.88
N GLN A 38 -0.83 -2.11 -4.71
CA GLN A 38 0.56 -1.78 -4.39
C GLN A 38 1.43 -3.05 -4.34
N ILE A 39 0.95 -4.11 -3.69
CA ILE A 39 1.62 -5.42 -3.64
C ILE A 39 1.83 -5.98 -5.05
N LEU A 40 0.82 -5.91 -5.91
CA LEU A 40 0.91 -6.38 -7.30
C LEU A 40 1.64 -5.40 -8.23
N ASN A 41 2.10 -4.26 -7.74
CA ASN A 41 2.74 -3.21 -8.51
C ASN A 41 1.89 -2.76 -9.72
N LEU A 42 0.60 -2.51 -9.48
CA LEU A 42 -0.37 -2.05 -10.47
C LEU A 42 -0.70 -0.57 -10.21
N SER A 43 -0.35 0.29 -11.18
CA SER A 43 -0.59 1.74 -11.10
C SER A 43 -2.06 2.12 -11.38
N SER A 44 -2.73 1.38 -12.28
CA SER A 44 -4.14 1.67 -12.61
C SER A 44 -5.06 1.43 -11.41
N MET A 45 -5.99 2.36 -11.15
CA MET A 45 -7.03 2.16 -10.14
C MET A 45 -7.94 0.96 -10.45
N ALA A 46 -8.13 0.65 -11.74
CA ALA A 46 -8.95 -0.44 -12.25
C ALA A 46 -8.18 -1.24 -13.32
N PRO A 47 -7.22 -2.08 -12.92
CA PRO A 47 -6.46 -2.90 -13.86
C PRO A 47 -7.35 -4.01 -14.44
N ASN A 48 -7.08 -4.41 -15.68
CA ASN A 48 -7.73 -5.56 -16.30
C ASN A 48 -7.35 -6.86 -15.57
N LYS A 49 -8.19 -7.91 -15.72
CA LYS A 49 -7.97 -9.18 -15.02
C LYS A 49 -6.68 -9.87 -15.47
N GLU A 50 -6.29 -9.64 -16.72
CA GLU A 50 -5.11 -10.20 -17.36
C GLU A 50 -3.83 -9.62 -16.76
N ALA A 51 -3.74 -8.30 -16.57
CA ALA A 51 -2.58 -7.67 -15.92
C ALA A 51 -2.45 -8.09 -14.46
N VAL A 52 -3.58 -8.26 -13.74
CA VAL A 52 -3.55 -8.78 -12.37
C VAL A 52 -2.94 -10.19 -12.32
N ARG A 53 -3.34 -11.08 -13.24
CA ARG A 53 -2.78 -12.45 -13.33
C ARG A 53 -1.31 -12.45 -13.73
N GLU A 54 -0.92 -11.57 -14.64
CA GLU A 54 0.47 -11.49 -15.10
C GLU A 54 1.40 -10.95 -14.00
N ALA A 55 0.99 -9.86 -13.34
CA ALA A 55 1.70 -9.32 -12.20
C ALA A 55 1.83 -10.34 -11.06
N HIS A 56 0.74 -11.06 -10.75
CA HIS A 56 0.73 -12.14 -9.77
C HIS A 56 1.76 -13.22 -10.11
N ARG A 57 1.76 -13.76 -11.34
CA ARG A 57 2.73 -14.79 -11.76
C ARG A 57 4.16 -14.32 -11.62
N ARG A 58 4.47 -13.12 -12.14
CA ARG A 58 5.83 -12.57 -12.10
C ARG A 58 6.34 -12.44 -10.66
N LEU A 59 5.51 -11.89 -9.77
CA LEU A 59 5.89 -11.69 -8.37
C LEU A 59 5.97 -12.99 -7.59
N LEU A 60 5.06 -13.93 -7.83
CA LEU A 60 5.06 -15.22 -7.14
C LEU A 60 6.29 -16.05 -7.53
N ILE A 61 6.70 -16.05 -8.80
CA ILE A 61 7.91 -16.75 -9.24
C ILE A 61 9.16 -16.14 -8.57
N ALA A 62 9.22 -14.81 -8.45
CA ALA A 62 10.33 -14.12 -7.82
C ALA A 62 10.40 -14.36 -6.29
N ASN A 63 9.25 -14.53 -5.64
CA ASN A 63 9.13 -14.67 -4.18
C ASN A 63 8.77 -16.11 -3.74
N HIS A 64 8.92 -17.09 -4.64
CA HIS A 64 8.52 -18.46 -4.35
C HIS A 64 9.39 -19.05 -3.22
N PRO A 65 8.81 -19.72 -2.21
CA PRO A 65 9.58 -20.28 -1.09
C PRO A 65 10.68 -21.25 -1.55
N ASP A 66 10.38 -22.11 -2.53
CA ASP A 66 11.36 -23.06 -3.08
C ASP A 66 12.55 -22.40 -3.79
N LYS A 67 12.44 -21.10 -4.12
CA LYS A 67 13.53 -20.31 -4.72
C LYS A 67 14.22 -19.40 -3.69
N GLY A 68 14.01 -19.67 -2.40
CA GLY A 68 14.53 -18.85 -1.30
C GLY A 68 13.67 -17.64 -0.97
N GLY A 69 12.45 -17.57 -1.50
CA GLY A 69 11.47 -16.54 -1.13
C GLY A 69 10.82 -16.78 0.23
N SER A 70 10.07 -15.78 0.71
CA SER A 70 9.35 -15.89 1.99
C SER A 70 7.94 -16.46 1.77
N THR A 71 7.60 -17.48 2.55
CA THR A 71 6.23 -18.05 2.59
C THR A 71 5.19 -16.97 2.93
N TYR A 72 5.54 -16.04 3.81
CA TYR A 72 4.68 -14.93 4.19
C TYR A 72 4.45 -13.98 3.02
N ILE A 73 5.52 -13.57 2.33
CA ILE A 73 5.41 -12.67 1.17
C ILE A 73 4.62 -13.32 0.02
N ALA A 74 4.88 -14.60 -0.27
CA ALA A 74 4.11 -15.36 -1.24
C ALA A 74 2.62 -15.41 -0.89
N SER A 75 2.30 -15.60 0.40
CA SER A 75 0.92 -15.57 0.90
C SER A 75 0.25 -14.21 0.67
N LYS A 76 0.95 -13.10 0.94
CA LYS A 76 0.41 -11.75 0.71
C LYS A 76 0.23 -11.43 -0.78
N ILE A 77 1.11 -11.94 -1.65
CA ILE A 77 0.91 -11.85 -3.11
C ILE A 77 -0.35 -12.62 -3.55
N ASN A 78 -0.61 -13.79 -2.95
CA ASN A 78 -1.82 -14.56 -3.24
C ASN A 78 -3.08 -13.86 -2.72
N GLU A 79 -3.05 -13.32 -1.50
CA GLU A 79 -4.14 -12.52 -0.92
C GLU A 79 -4.47 -11.32 -1.82
N ALA A 80 -3.46 -10.60 -2.31
CA ALA A 80 -3.65 -9.45 -3.20
C ALA A 80 -4.37 -9.82 -4.50
N LYS A 81 -4.03 -10.97 -5.09
CA LYS A 81 -4.74 -11.49 -6.26
C LYS A 81 -6.20 -11.82 -5.93
N GLU A 82 -6.47 -12.44 -4.79
CA GLU A 82 -7.83 -12.77 -4.35
C GLU A 82 -8.68 -11.53 -4.13
N VAL A 83 -8.13 -10.48 -3.52
CA VAL A 83 -8.81 -9.18 -3.33
C VAL A 83 -9.17 -8.55 -4.69
N MET A 84 -8.30 -8.69 -5.70
CA MET A 84 -8.48 -8.05 -7.00
C MET A 84 -9.40 -8.81 -7.96
N LEU A 85 -9.42 -10.15 -7.90
CA LEU A 85 -10.20 -11.00 -8.81
C LEU A 85 -11.41 -11.67 -8.15
N GLY A 86 -11.51 -11.61 -6.82
CA GLY A 86 -12.40 -12.44 -6.02
C GLY A 86 -11.83 -13.83 -5.77
N LYS A 87 -12.22 -14.44 -4.65
CA LYS A 87 -11.99 -15.88 -4.42
C LYS A 87 -12.71 -16.65 -5.52
N LYS A 88 -12.01 -17.53 -6.23
CA LYS A 88 -12.69 -18.53 -7.05
C LYS A 88 -13.47 -19.40 -6.08
N ALA A 89 -14.77 -19.56 -6.30
CA ALA A 89 -15.52 -20.63 -5.66
C ALA A 89 -14.84 -21.94 -6.07
N THR A 90 -14.26 -22.61 -5.09
CA THR A 90 -13.77 -23.99 -5.20
C THR A 90 -14.95 -24.94 -5.38
#